data_AF-A0A8J6MNH3-F1
#
_entry.id   AF-A0A8J6MNH3-F1
#
_cell.length_a   1.000
_cell.length_b   1.000
_cell.length_c   1.000
_cell.angle_alpha   90.00
_cell.angle_beta   90.00
_cell.angle_gamma   90.00
#
_symmetry.space_group_name_H-M   'P 1'
#
loop_
_entity.id
_entity.type
_entity.pdbx_description
1 polymer ?
#
loop_
_entity_poly.entity_id
_entity_poly.type
_entity_poly.pdbx_seq_one_letter_code
_entity_poly.pdbx_strand_id
1 'polypeptide(L)'
;MSLVSLGAEGFSIICNADGSVLANAKPPVAAANTIVVTNGASIYKNLVFAADSEAGLYMYVATPANVGLPTSKCQTMTLTEVGYLNFGSKISANAVEFKNNNLIVATGTGVRGLA
;
A
#
# COMPACT_ATOMS: atom_id res chain seq x y z
N MET A 1 6.82 16.20 7.18
CA MET A 1 5.68 15.70 6.38
C MET A 1 6.17 14.56 5.52
N SER A 2 5.41 13.48 5.41
CA SER A 2 5.76 12.32 4.57
C SER A 2 4.76 12.16 3.42
N LEU A 3 5.25 11.78 2.24
CA LEU A 3 4.47 11.43 1.06
C LEU A 3 4.54 9.91 0.83
N VAL A 4 3.52 9.32 0.21
CA VAL A 4 3.59 7.94 -0.26
C VAL A 4 3.78 7.96 -1.77
N SER A 5 4.83 7.30 -2.25
CA SER A 5 5.08 7.06 -3.66
C SER A 5 4.69 5.63 -4.02
N LEU A 6 4.08 5.43 -5.17
CA LEU A 6 3.54 4.17 -5.67
C LEU A 6 4.28 3.74 -6.94
N GLY A 7 4.46 2.44 -7.15
CA GLY A 7 5.05 1.91 -8.38
C GLY A 7 4.96 0.39 -8.50
N ALA A 8 5.51 -0.15 -9.58
CA ALA A 8 5.56 -1.59 -9.85
C ALA A 8 6.37 -2.36 -8.78
N GLU A 9 7.31 -1.69 -8.12
CA GLU A 9 8.15 -2.26 -7.06
C GLU A 9 7.55 -2.04 -5.65
N GLY A 10 6.25 -1.73 -5.56
CA GLY A 10 5.53 -1.57 -4.30
C GLY A 10 5.22 -0.11 -3.98
N PHE A 11 5.38 0.26 -2.71
CA PHE A 11 5.30 1.66 -2.30
C PHE A 11 6.45 2.07 -1.40
N SER A 12 6.69 3.37 -1.34
CA SER A 12 7.69 3.99 -0.46
C SER A 12 7.08 5.15 0.32
N ILE A 13 7.44 5.25 1.60
CA ILE A 13 7.18 6.44 2.42
C ILE A 13 8.39 7.34 2.28
N ILE A 14 8.18 8.56 1.81
CA ILE A 14 9.22 9.53 1.49
C ILE A 14 9.10 10.73 2.43
N CYS A 15 10.24 11.24 2.91
CA CYS A 15 10.30 12.52 3.59
C CYS A 15 10.04 13.65 2.59
N ASN A 16 9.00 14.46 2.81
CA ASN A 16 8.69 15.60 1.93
C ASN A 16 9.72 16.74 2.04
N ALA A 17 10.52 16.77 3.11
CA ALA A 17 11.49 17.84 3.32
C ALA A 17 12.77 17.66 2.49
N ASP A 18 13.24 16.42 2.34
CA ASP A 18 14.53 16.12 1.70
C ASP A 18 14.48 15.01 0.64
N GLY A 19 13.32 14.39 0.42
CA GLY A 19 13.13 13.32 -0.56
C GLY A 19 13.70 11.95 -0.13
N SER A 20 14.21 11.82 1.09
CA SER A 20 14.74 10.55 1.60
C SER A 20 13.64 9.49 1.73
N VAL A 21 13.97 8.24 1.40
CA VAL A 21 13.08 7.09 1.61
C VAL A 21 13.14 6.71 3.09
N LEU A 22 12.02 6.82 3.78
CA LEU A 22 11.88 6.50 5.21
C LEU A 22 11.54 5.03 5.44
N ALA A 23 10.79 4.44 4.50
CA ALA A 23 10.47 3.02 4.45
C ALA A 23 10.01 2.64 3.04
N ASN A 24 10.10 1.35 2.72
CA ASN A 24 9.46 0.78 1.55
C ASN A 24 8.82 -0.56 1.90
N ALA A 25 7.82 -0.93 1.10
CA ALA A 25 7.28 -2.28 1.09
C ALA A 25 7.19 -2.71 -0.36
N LYS A 26 7.67 -3.92 -0.63
CA LYS A 26 7.55 -4.54 -1.95
C LYS A 26 6.15 -5.15 -2.08
N PRO A 27 5.63 -5.28 -3.31
CA PRO A 27 4.40 -6.01 -3.51
C PRO A 27 4.63 -7.47 -3.11
N PRO A 28 3.57 -8.19 -2.71
CA PRO A 28 3.66 -9.63 -2.47
C PRO A 28 4.14 -10.35 -3.73
N VAL A 29 4.82 -11.49 -3.55
CA VAL A 29 5.26 -12.31 -4.68
C VAL A 29 4.03 -12.82 -5.43
N ALA A 30 3.91 -12.40 -6.67
CA ALA A 30 2.84 -12.81 -7.57
C ALA A 30 2.93 -14.32 -7.85
N ALA A 31 1.77 -15.01 -7.86
CA ALA A 31 1.69 -16.31 -8.51
C ALA A 31 1.97 -16.14 -10.01
N ALA A 32 2.40 -17.21 -10.68
CA ALA A 32 2.66 -17.19 -12.12
C ALA A 32 1.46 -16.59 -12.89
N ASN A 33 1.74 -15.68 -13.83
CA ASN A 33 0.75 -14.94 -14.62
C ASN A 33 -0.14 -13.95 -13.86
N THR A 34 0.21 -13.58 -12.61
CA THR A 34 -0.46 -12.48 -11.89
C THR A 34 0.36 -11.20 -12.03
N ILE A 35 -0.27 -10.10 -12.43
CA ILE A 35 0.36 -8.78 -12.42
C ILE A 35 0.07 -8.14 -11.06
N VAL A 36 1.12 -7.92 -10.28
CA VAL A 36 1.02 -7.27 -8.98
C VAL A 36 1.72 -5.92 -9.06
N VAL A 37 0.91 -4.86 -9.05
CA VAL A 37 1.35 -3.47 -8.99
C VAL A 37 0.58 -2.79 -7.88
N THR A 38 1.29 -2.02 -7.04
CA THR A 38 0.65 -1.16 -6.04
C THR A 38 0.01 0.04 -6.72
N ASN A 39 -1.30 0.03 -6.85
CA ASN A 39 -2.08 1.04 -7.56
C ASN A 39 -2.56 2.17 -6.64
N GLY A 40 -2.65 1.91 -5.34
CA GLY A 40 -3.10 2.90 -4.37
C GLY A 40 -2.53 2.63 -2.99
N ALA A 41 -2.36 3.68 -2.21
CA ALA A 41 -2.10 3.56 -0.79
C ALA A 41 -2.86 4.62 0.02
N SER A 42 -3.28 4.25 1.22
CA SER A 42 -3.90 5.14 2.18
C SER A 42 -3.26 4.96 3.55
N ILE A 43 -3.23 6.02 4.34
CA ILE A 43 -2.61 6.02 5.66
C ILE A 43 -3.63 6.46 6.71
N TYR A 44 -3.65 5.74 7.83
CA TYR A 44 -4.37 6.17 9.03
C TYR A 44 -3.54 5.88 10.28
N LYS A 45 -3.10 6.93 10.98
CA LYS A 45 -2.19 6.83 12.13
C LYS A 45 -0.91 6.10 11.75
N ASN A 46 -0.66 4.91 12.30
CA ASN A 46 0.49 4.07 11.97
C ASN A 46 0.13 2.92 11.02
N LEU A 47 -1.09 2.91 10.46
CA LEU A 47 -1.53 1.92 9.49
C LEU A 47 -1.31 2.45 8.07
N VAL A 48 -0.82 1.57 7.21
CA VAL A 48 -0.73 1.79 5.77
C VAL A 48 -1.53 0.71 5.07
N PHE A 49 -2.46 1.11 4.22
CA PHE A 49 -3.25 0.23 3.38
C PHE A 49 -2.72 0.36 1.95
N ALA A 50 -2.40 -0.76 1.30
CA ALA A 50 -1.93 -0.80 -0.09
C ALA A 50 -2.89 -1.63 -0.94
N ALA A 51 -3.29 -1.10 -2.08
CA ALA A 51 -4.11 -1.77 -3.09
C ALA A 51 -3.20 -2.31 -4.19
N ASP A 52 -3.01 -3.63 -4.24
CA ASP A 52 -1.98 -4.32 -5.02
C ASP A 52 -2.58 -5.13 -6.18
N SER A 53 -3.32 -4.46 -7.08
CA SER A 53 -3.94 -5.10 -8.26
C SER A 53 -4.69 -6.38 -7.90
N GLU A 54 -4.46 -7.50 -8.60
CA GLU A 54 -5.11 -8.79 -8.33
C GLU A 54 -4.61 -9.47 -7.05
N ALA A 55 -3.51 -9.01 -6.45
CA ALA A 55 -3.10 -9.53 -5.15
C ALA A 55 -4.09 -9.11 -4.07
N GLY A 56 -4.77 -7.97 -4.21
CA GLY A 56 -5.82 -7.52 -3.29
C GLY A 56 -5.39 -6.32 -2.45
N LEU A 57 -5.79 -6.30 -1.19
CA LEU A 57 -5.47 -5.22 -0.26
C LEU A 57 -4.58 -5.73 0.88
N TYR A 58 -3.47 -5.04 1.10
CA TYR A 58 -2.52 -5.32 2.19
C TYR A 58 -2.58 -4.23 3.25
N MET A 59 -2.40 -4.62 4.51
CA MET A 59 -2.32 -3.72 5.65
C MET A 59 -0.97 -3.88 6.33
N TYR A 60 -0.30 -2.76 6.55
CA TYR A 60 0.98 -2.68 7.23
C TYR A 60 0.88 -1.81 8.47
N VAL A 61 1.64 -2.15 9.50
CA VAL A 61 1.94 -1.28 10.65
C VAL A 61 3.31 -0.67 10.46
N ALA A 62 3.39 0.65 10.47
CA ALA A 62 4.64 1.40 10.57
C ALA A 62 5.14 1.38 12.02
N THR A 63 6.41 0.98 12.18
CA THR A 63 7.07 0.95 13.49
C THR A 63 8.29 1.88 13.54
N PRO A 64 8.57 2.51 14.71
CA PRO A 64 7.85 2.36 15.97
C PRO A 64 6.39 2.86 15.90
N ALA A 65 5.46 2.18 16.57
CA ALA A 65 4.00 2.43 16.42
C ALA A 65 3.60 3.88 16.76
N ASN A 66 4.49 4.60 17.44
CA ASN A 66 4.37 5.99 17.85
C ASN A 66 4.66 6.97 16.69
N VAL A 67 5.09 6.49 15.52
CA VAL A 67 5.21 7.31 14.31
C VAL A 67 3.80 7.51 13.76
N GLY A 68 3.11 8.55 14.25
CA GLY A 68 1.90 9.03 13.59
C GLY A 68 2.25 9.47 12.17
N LEU A 69 1.65 8.84 11.16
CA LEU A 69 1.76 9.26 9.78
C LEU A 69 0.58 10.17 9.42
N PRO A 70 0.82 11.27 8.68
CA PRO A 70 2.12 11.75 8.21
C PRO A 70 3.00 12.26 9.36
N THR A 71 4.30 11.94 9.33
CA THR A 71 5.23 12.30 10.41
C THR A 71 5.71 13.76 10.31
N SER A 72 5.88 14.42 11.46
CA SER A 72 6.49 15.74 11.58
C SER A 72 8.02 15.72 11.43
N LYS A 73 8.65 14.55 11.65
CA LYS A 73 10.09 14.33 11.52
C LYS A 73 10.40 13.29 10.45
N CYS A 74 11.46 13.49 9.70
CA CYS A 74 11.94 12.50 8.75
C CYS A 74 12.79 11.47 9.49
N GLN A 75 12.16 10.35 9.81
CA GLN A 75 12.77 9.26 10.57
C GLN A 75 12.49 7.95 9.85
N THR A 76 13.50 7.09 9.79
CA THR A 76 13.35 5.74 9.25
C THR A 76 12.35 4.95 10.08
N MET A 77 11.59 4.10 9.41
CA MET A 77 10.60 3.23 10.03
C MET A 77 10.58 1.87 9.34
N THR A 78 10.04 0.87 10.02
CA THR A 78 9.83 -0.46 9.45
C THR A 78 8.35 -0.66 9.16
N LEU A 79 8.03 -1.17 7.97
CA LEU A 79 6.68 -1.59 7.60
C LEU A 79 6.55 -3.10 7.83
N THR A 80 5.61 -3.49 8.67
CA THR A 80 5.31 -4.91 8.94
C THR A 80 3.91 -5.20 8.44
N GLU A 81 3.76 -6.16 7.53
CA GLU A 81 2.44 -6.64 7.10
C GLU A 81 1.72 -7.28 8.30
N VAL A 82 0.48 -6.88 8.53
CA VAL A 82 -0.34 -7.35 9.66
C VAL A 82 -1.70 -7.90 9.23
N GLY A 83 -2.05 -7.75 7.95
CA GLY A 83 -3.32 -8.21 7.45
C GLY A 83 -3.42 -8.10 5.94
N TYR A 84 -4.35 -8.88 5.40
CA TYR A 84 -4.54 -9.07 3.98
C TYR A 84 -6.01 -9.36 3.67
N LEU A 85 -6.50 -8.83 2.55
CA LEU A 85 -7.82 -9.12 2.00
C LEU A 85 -7.72 -9.44 0.50
N ASN A 86 -8.04 -10.68 0.14
CA ASN A 86 -8.23 -11.10 -1.25
C ASN A 86 -9.67 -10.78 -1.70
N PHE A 87 -9.85 -10.20 -2.88
CA PHE A 87 -11.18 -9.92 -3.43
C PHE A 87 -11.73 -11.03 -4.34
N GLY A 88 -10.98 -12.10 -4.56
CA GLY A 88 -11.25 -13.17 -5.50
C GLY A 88 -10.46 -12.99 -6.80
N SER A 89 -10.50 -14.03 -7.64
CA SER A 89 -9.85 -13.99 -8.94
C SER A 89 -10.49 -12.95 -9.85
N LYS A 90 -9.69 -12.31 -10.72
CA LYS A 90 -10.11 -11.28 -11.68
C LYS A 90 -10.69 -10.01 -11.05
N ILE A 91 -10.51 -9.79 -9.75
CA ILE A 91 -10.81 -8.52 -9.10
C ILE A 91 -9.49 -7.84 -8.75
N SER A 92 -9.30 -6.65 -9.31
CA SER A 92 -8.11 -5.82 -9.09
C SER A 92 -8.44 -4.69 -8.14
N ALA A 93 -7.68 -4.57 -7.04
CA ALA A 93 -7.69 -3.41 -6.17
C ALA A 93 -6.93 -2.26 -6.85
N ASN A 94 -7.64 -1.18 -7.16
CA ASN A 94 -7.12 -0.08 -7.98
C ASN A 94 -6.88 1.21 -7.18
N ALA A 95 -7.68 1.45 -6.15
CA ALA A 95 -7.48 2.58 -5.25
C ALA A 95 -7.98 2.23 -3.85
N VAL A 96 -7.44 2.91 -2.84
CA VAL A 96 -7.84 2.76 -1.45
C VAL A 96 -7.85 4.12 -0.74
N GLU A 97 -8.87 4.36 0.08
CA GLU A 97 -8.99 5.52 0.95
C GLU A 97 -9.54 5.11 2.32
N PHE A 98 -8.90 5.55 3.40
CA PHE A 98 -9.46 5.44 4.75
C PHE A 98 -10.13 6.75 5.17
N LYS A 99 -11.44 6.73 5.43
CA LYS A 99 -12.22 7.91 5.80
C LYS A 99 -13.37 7.56 6.73
N ASN A 100 -13.62 8.39 7.74
CA ASN A 100 -14.73 8.23 8.69
C ASN A 100 -14.80 6.81 9.31
N ASN A 101 -13.65 6.25 9.69
CA ASN A 101 -13.53 4.88 10.20
C ASN A 101 -13.97 3.77 9.23
N ASN A 102 -14.01 4.07 7.94
CA ASN A 102 -14.28 3.13 6.87
C ASN A 102 -13.06 3.04 5.95
N LEU A 103 -12.77 1.84 5.48
CA LEU A 103 -11.82 1.62 4.40
C LEU A 103 -12.59 1.41 3.10
N ILE A 104 -12.40 2.31 2.16
CA ILE A 104 -13.05 2.30 0.85
C ILE A 104 -12.03 1.81 -0.16
N VAL A 105 -12.34 0.72 -0.86
CA VAL A 105 -11.48 0.15 -1.90
C VAL A 105 -12.22 0.20 -3.22
N ALA A 106 -11.67 0.92 -4.19
CA ALA A 106 -12.18 0.90 -5.55
C ALA A 106 -11.57 -0.31 -6.28
N THR A 107 -12.45 -1.21 -6.73
CA THR A 107 -12.05 -2.40 -7.47
C THR A 107 -12.45 -2.29 -8.93
N GLY A 108 -11.78 -3.07 -9.78
CA GLY A 108 -12.15 -3.26 -11.18
C GLY A 108 -11.93 -4.70 -11.61
N THR A 109 -12.27 -5.02 -12.85
CA THR A 109 -11.89 -6.30 -13.43
C THR A 109 -10.38 -6.32 -13.67
N GLY A 110 -9.70 -7.31 -13.08
CA GLY A 110 -8.31 -7.63 -13.40
C GLY A 110 -8.14 -7.95 -14.90
N VAL A 111 -6.94 -7.71 -15.43
CA VAL A 111 -6.65 -7.68 -16.87
C VAL A 111 -7.35 -8.80 -17.65
N ARG A 112 -8.20 -8.40 -18.61
CA ARG A 112 -8.58 -9.29 -19.72
C ARG A 112 -7.34 -9.50 -20.58
N GLY A 113 -6.74 -10.68 -20.51
CA GLY A 113 -5.86 -11.16 -21.59
C GLY A 113 -4.68 -12.00 -21.13
N LEU A 114 -4.92 -13.29 -20.89
CA LEU A 114 -4.13 -14.40 -21.45
C LEU A 114 -5.10 -15.57 -21.63
N ALA A 115 -5.81 -15.55 -22.76
CA ALA A 115 -6.40 -16.75 -23.37
C ALA A 115 -5.49 -17.14 -24.54
#